data_AF-A0A2W2DYM8-F1
#
_entry.id   AF-A0A2W2DYM8-F1
#
_cell.length_a   1.000
_cell.length_b   1.000
_cell.length_c   1.000
_cell.angle_alpha   90.00
_cell.angle_beta   90.00
_cell.angle_gamma   90.00
#
_symmetry.space_group_name_H-M   'P 1'
#
loop_
_entity.id
_entity.type
_entity.pdbx_description
1 polymer ?
#
loop_
_entity_poly.entity_id
_entity_poly.type
_entity_poly.pdbx_seq_one_letter_code
_entity_poly.pdbx_strand_id
1 'polypeptide(L)'
;MREISTEIEIDAAPAEVWAVLADFPSYSEWNPFIREAAGDARVGETLTLRMRFTGLLVKPFGRMVDATRGDFDRLNVALKERVEKSR
;
A
#
# COMPACT_ATOMS: atom_id res chain seq x y z
N MET A 1 6.44 -21.63 -5.50
CA MET A 1 6.24 -20.31 -4.87
C MET A 1 5.63 -19.40 -5.92
N ARG A 2 4.58 -18.64 -5.61
CA ARG A 2 3.98 -17.68 -6.56
C ARG A 2 4.32 -16.28 -6.08
N GLU A 3 4.89 -15.48 -6.98
CA GLU A 3 5.26 -14.09 -6.73
C GLU A 3 4.30 -13.16 -7.48
N ILE A 4 3.96 -12.04 -6.85
CA ILE A 4 3.18 -10.97 -7.46
C ILE A 4 4.06 -9.73 -7.44
N SER A 5 4.28 -9.15 -8.61
CA SER A 5 5.05 -7.91 -8.78
C SER A 5 4.26 -6.96 -9.67
N THR A 6 4.17 -5.71 -9.22
CA THR A 6 3.53 -4.58 -9.88
C THR A 6 4.40 -3.34 -9.67
N GLU A 7 4.47 -2.47 -10.66
CA GLU A 7 5.29 -1.27 -10.62
C GLU A 7 4.53 -0.09 -11.21
N ILE A 8 4.88 1.11 -10.77
CA ILE A 8 4.36 2.36 -11.33
C ILE A 8 5.45 3.42 -11.22
N GLU A 9 5.51 4.31 -12.22
CA GLU A 9 6.38 5.47 -12.17
C GLU A 9 5.67 6.62 -11.43
N ILE A 10 6.37 7.24 -10.47
CA ILE A 10 5.89 8.38 -9.70
C ILE A 10 6.81 9.56 -10.01
N ASP A 11 6.25 10.67 -10.50
CA ASP A 11 7.00 11.89 -10.84
C ASP A 11 7.25 12.73 -9.57
N ALA A 12 8.10 12.21 -8.69
CA ALA A 12 8.47 12.85 -7.43
C ALA A 12 9.86 12.43 -6.97
N ALA A 13 10.48 13.25 -6.11
CA ALA A 13 11.74 12.88 -5.50
C ALA A 13 11.54 11.69 -4.52
N PRO A 14 12.52 10.78 -4.37
CA PRO A 14 12.41 9.66 -3.44
C PRO A 14 12.08 10.06 -1.99
N ALA A 15 12.53 11.24 -1.56
CA ALA A 15 12.23 11.76 -0.23
C ALA A 15 10.74 12.12 -0.04
N GLU A 16 10.05 12.57 -1.09
CA GLU A 16 8.62 12.89 -1.05
C GLU A 16 7.78 11.61 -0.98
N VAL A 17 8.17 10.59 -1.77
CA VAL A 17 7.57 9.26 -1.69
C VAL A 17 7.77 8.67 -0.29
N TRP A 18 8.98 8.79 0.27
CA TRP A 18 9.28 8.31 1.61
C TRP A 18 8.45 9.04 2.69
N ALA A 19 8.26 10.35 2.57
CA ALA A 19 7.44 11.12 3.51
C ALA A 19 6.00 10.59 3.57
N VAL A 20 5.40 10.28 2.41
CA VAL A 20 4.05 9.67 2.35
C VAL A 20 4.04 8.25 2.91
N LEU A 21 5.06 7.44 2.61
CA LEU A 21 5.18 6.08 3.14
C LEU A 21 5.45 6.06 4.65
N ALA A 22 6.09 7.05 5.23
CA ALA A 22 6.34 7.11 6.67
C ALA A 22 5.21 7.78 7.46
N ASP A 23 4.25 8.43 6.78
CA ASP A 23 3.11 9.13 7.39
C ASP A 23 1.97 8.15 7.75
N PHE A 24 2.24 7.27 8.72
CA PHE A 24 1.31 6.24 9.17
C PHE A 24 -0.08 6.75 9.60
N PRO A 25 -0.22 7.90 10.30
CA PRO A 25 -1.54 8.43 10.66
C PRO A 25 -2.46 8.68 9.45
N SER A 26 -1.90 9.12 8.32
CA SER A 26 -2.67 9.43 7.12
C SER A 26 -2.81 8.27 6.14
N TYR A 27 -2.35 7.06 6.48
CA TYR A 27 -2.50 5.89 5.60
C TYR A 27 -3.95 5.64 5.21
N SER A 28 -4.90 5.82 6.13
CA SER A 28 -6.32 5.58 5.86
C SER A 28 -6.94 6.52 4.82
N GLU A 29 -6.29 7.64 4.52
CA GLU A 29 -6.76 8.65 3.55
C GLU A 29 -6.55 8.19 2.10
N TRP A 30 -5.49 7.41 1.85
CA TRP A 30 -5.10 7.03 0.49
C TRP A 30 -4.93 5.52 0.31
N ASN A 31 -4.50 4.80 1.34
CA ASN A 31 -4.28 3.35 1.27
C ASN A 31 -5.63 2.60 1.41
N PRO A 32 -6.10 1.89 0.37
CA PRO A 32 -7.41 1.24 0.41
C PRO A 32 -7.47 0.04 1.36
N PHE A 33 -6.33 -0.52 1.77
CA PHE A 33 -6.24 -1.74 2.58
C PHE A 33 -5.79 -1.46 4.01
N ILE A 34 -4.82 -0.57 4.22
CA ILE A 34 -4.29 -0.26 5.55
C ILE A 34 -5.17 0.82 6.17
N ARG A 35 -5.92 0.44 7.21
CA ARG A 35 -6.83 1.34 7.94
C ARG A 35 -6.14 2.06 9.09
N GLU A 36 -5.19 1.40 9.71
CA GLU A 36 -4.39 1.98 10.78
C GLU A 36 -2.95 1.49 10.60
N ALA A 37 -2.00 2.38 10.78
CA ALA A 37 -0.60 2.07 10.89
C ALA A 37 -0.06 2.80 12.12
N ALA A 38 0.70 2.10 12.97
CA ALA A 38 1.25 2.64 14.20
C ALA A 38 2.68 2.12 14.42
N GLY A 39 3.52 2.97 15.00
CA GLY A 39 4.94 2.71 15.24
C GLY A 39 5.82 3.79 14.60
N ASP A 40 7.13 3.60 14.68
CA ASP A 40 8.12 4.52 14.12
C ASP A 40 8.80 3.89 12.90
N ALA A 41 8.94 4.66 11.81
CA ALA A 41 9.65 4.24 10.61
C ALA A 41 11.18 4.24 10.82
N ARG A 42 11.66 3.40 11.73
CA ARG A 42 13.08 3.23 12.08
C ARG A 42 13.51 1.78 11.91
N VAL A 43 14.77 1.60 11.50
CA VAL A 43 15.33 0.26 11.31
C VAL A 43 15.37 -0.47 12.65
N GLY A 44 14.82 -1.69 12.67
CA GLY A 44 14.75 -2.53 13.86
C GLY A 44 13.47 -2.35 14.70
N GLU A 45 12.68 -1.32 14.42
CA GLU A 45 11.40 -1.12 15.10
C GLU A 45 10.28 -1.98 14.53
N THR A 46 9.27 -2.26 15.37
CA THR A 46 8.08 -3.01 14.96
C THR A 46 6.92 -2.07 14.63
N LEU A 47 6.34 -2.25 13.44
CA LEU A 47 5.12 -1.55 13.03
C LEU A 47 3.89 -2.42 13.24
N THR A 48 2.82 -1.83 13.74
CA THR A 48 1.51 -2.46 13.84
C THR A 48 0.62 -1.93 12.73
N LEU A 49 0.14 -2.82 11.85
CA LEU A 49 -0.76 -2.47 10.75
C LEU A 49 -2.12 -3.16 10.96
N ARG A 50 -3.21 -2.39 10.92
CA ARG A 50 -4.58 -2.92 10.82
C ARG A 50 -5.02 -2.84 9.37
N MET A 51 -5.07 -4.01 8.73
CA MET A 51 -5.49 -4.12 7.34
C MET A 51 -6.93 -4.62 7.24
N ARG A 52 -7.70 -4.07 6.31
CA ARG A 52 -9.03 -4.58 5.94
C ARG A 52 -9.05 -4.88 4.45
N PHE A 53 -9.07 -6.17 4.14
CA PHE A 53 -9.29 -6.63 2.79
C PHE A 53 -10.79 -6.77 2.55
N THR A 54 -11.40 -5.82 1.81
CA THR A 54 -12.79 -5.92 1.36
C THR A 54 -12.83 -6.39 -0.09
N GLY A 55 -12.76 -7.70 -0.31
CA GLY A 55 -12.80 -8.33 -1.65
C GLY A 55 -12.06 -9.67 -1.69
N LEU A 56 -12.62 -10.65 -2.44
CA LEU A 56 -12.15 -11.99 -2.89
C LEU A 56 -11.23 -12.88 -2.02
N LEU A 57 -10.69 -12.48 -0.88
CA LEU A 57 -9.82 -13.32 -0.03
C LEU A 57 -10.61 -14.31 0.87
N VAL A 58 -11.90 -14.52 0.57
CA VAL A 58 -12.81 -15.40 1.33
C VAL A 58 -13.56 -16.42 0.44
N LYS A 59 -13.17 -16.60 -0.83
CA LYS A 59 -13.75 -17.62 -1.76
C LYS A 59 -12.65 -18.48 -2.40
N PRO A 60 -12.87 -19.77 -2.70
CA PRO A 60 -11.84 -20.81 -2.59
C PRO A 60 -10.72 -20.70 -3.64
N PHE A 61 -9.48 -20.66 -3.14
CA PHE A 61 -8.14 -21.06 -3.62
C PHE A 61 -7.73 -21.01 -5.12
N GLY A 62 -8.62 -20.96 -6.11
CA GLY A 62 -8.25 -21.03 -7.54
C GLY A 62 -8.03 -19.67 -8.23
N ARG A 63 -8.72 -18.60 -7.79
CA ARG A 63 -8.66 -17.24 -8.38
C ARG A 63 -7.83 -16.24 -7.56
N MET A 64 -6.98 -16.76 -6.67
CA MET A 64 -6.35 -15.98 -5.60
C MET A 64 -5.18 -15.12 -6.08
N VAL A 65 -4.58 -15.37 -7.25
CA VAL A 65 -3.38 -14.63 -7.68
C VAL A 65 -3.71 -13.41 -8.52
N ASP A 66 -4.62 -13.54 -9.50
CA ASP A 66 -4.99 -12.41 -10.36
C ASP A 66 -5.74 -11.32 -9.59
N ALA A 67 -6.58 -11.74 -8.63
CA ALA A 67 -7.29 -10.81 -7.74
C ALA A 67 -6.31 -10.01 -6.86
N THR A 68 -5.26 -10.65 -6.35
CA THR A 68 -4.26 -9.98 -5.52
C THR A 68 -3.35 -9.06 -6.34
N ARG A 69 -3.05 -9.36 -7.62
CA ARG A 69 -2.33 -8.43 -8.51
C ARG A 69 -3.10 -7.10 -8.66
N GLY A 70 -4.39 -7.15 -8.93
CA GLY A 70 -5.21 -5.94 -9.10
C GLY A 70 -5.30 -5.09 -7.82
N ASP A 71 -5.23 -5.72 -6.64
CA ASP A 71 -5.15 -4.99 -5.38
C ASP A 71 -3.83 -4.22 -5.23
N PHE A 72 -2.70 -4.85 -5.60
CA PHE A 72 -1.39 -4.18 -5.59
C PHE A 72 -1.29 -3.05 -6.64
N ASP A 73 -1.88 -3.22 -7.82
CA ASP A 73 -1.98 -2.14 -8.82
C ASP A 73 -2.73 -0.92 -8.25
N ARG A 74 -3.82 -1.14 -7.50
CA ARG A 74 -4.57 -0.06 -6.86
C ARG A 74 -3.78 0.65 -5.77
N LEU A 75 -2.98 -0.09 -5.00
CA LEU A 75 -2.09 0.51 -4.00
C LEU A 75 -1.04 1.41 -4.68
N ASN A 76 -0.45 0.96 -5.78
CA ASN A 76 0.51 1.73 -6.55
C ASN A 76 -0.10 3.03 -7.11
N VAL A 77 -1.29 2.95 -7.71
CA VAL A 77 -2.00 4.15 -8.21
C VAL A 77 -2.33 5.11 -7.06
N ALA A 78 -2.83 4.61 -5.93
CA ALA A 78 -3.16 5.46 -4.78
C ALA A 78 -1.93 6.18 -4.21
N LEU A 79 -0.78 5.48 -4.15
CA LEU A 79 0.48 6.08 -3.72
C LEU A 79 0.93 7.18 -4.69
N LYS A 80 0.91 6.90 -6.00
CA LYS A 80 1.22 7.90 -7.05
C LYS A 80 0.37 9.15 -6.90
N GLU A 81 -0.95 8.97 -6.83
CA GLU A 81 -1.88 10.10 -6.69
C GLU A 81 -1.64 10.90 -5.41
N ARG A 82 -1.37 10.24 -4.28
CA ARG A 82 -1.11 10.92 -3.02
C ARG A 82 0.15 11.77 -3.10
N VAL A 83 1.23 11.21 -3.63
CA VAL A 83 2.51 11.91 -3.75
C VAL A 83 2.39 13.10 -4.71
N GLU A 84 1.82 12.89 -5.89
CA GLU A 84 1.76 13.92 -6.94
C GLU A 84 0.75 15.04 -6.63
N LYS A 85 -0.29 14.77 -5.84
CA LYS A 85 -1.25 15.80 -5.38
C LYS A 85 -0.72 16.67 -4.23
N SER A 86 0.34 16.25 -3.54
CA SER A 86 0.94 17.00 -2.42
C SER A 86 1.92 18.10 -2.86
N ARG A 87 2.04 18.33 -4.18
CA ARG A 87 2.91 19.33 -4.81
C ARG A 87 2.22 20.68 -5.03
#